data_AF-C5NVH3-F1
#
_entry.id   AF-C5NVH3-F1
#
_cell.length_a   1.000
_cell.length_b   1.000
_cell.length_c   1.000
_cell.angle_alpha   90.00
_cell.angle_beta   90.00
_cell.angle_gamma   90.00
#
_symmetry.space_group_name_H-M   'P 1'
#
loop_
_entity.id
_entity.type
_entity.pdbx_description
1 polymer ?
#
loop_
_entity_poly.entity_id
_entity_poly.type
_entity_poly.pdbx_seq_one_letter_code
_entity_poly.pdbx_strand_id
1 'polypeptide(L)'
;MANMNKTVNASAKQVEDINIIEERIGLDNIDEKLRVVAEARLKYPEYPLKEIAEMIEDGKLSKSGLNHRFRKIAKIAKELTEGTYQAK
;
A
#
# COMPACT_ATOMS: atom_id res chain seq x y z
N MET A 1 16.42 20.31 -3.67
CA MET A 1 15.04 19.86 -3.37
C MET A 1 14.63 18.67 -4.25
N ALA A 2 15.31 17.51 -4.13
CA ALA A 2 15.10 16.37 -5.05
C ALA A 2 14.38 15.15 -4.42
N ASN A 3 14.27 15.10 -3.08
CA ASN A 3 13.66 13.96 -2.38
C ASN A 3 12.16 14.12 -2.11
N MET A 4 11.67 15.34 -1.87
CA MET A 4 10.23 15.57 -1.57
C MET A 4 9.31 15.18 -2.74
N ASN A 5 9.67 15.57 -3.97
CA ASN A 5 8.87 15.25 -5.17
C ASN A 5 8.73 13.73 -5.39
N LYS A 6 9.77 12.94 -5.08
CA LYS A 6 9.70 11.47 -5.22
C LYS A 6 8.82 10.83 -4.14
N THR A 7 8.79 11.41 -2.93
CA THR A 7 7.98 10.88 -1.83
C THR A 7 6.49 11.14 -2.01
N VAL A 8 6.12 12.35 -2.45
CA VAL A 8 4.71 12.69 -2.73
C VAL A 8 4.15 11.81 -3.85
N ASN A 9 4.88 11.69 -4.97
CA ASN A 9 4.45 10.84 -6.09
C ASN A 9 4.33 9.36 -5.70
N ALA A 10 5.22 8.87 -4.83
CA ALA A 10 5.13 7.48 -4.35
C ALA A 10 3.91 7.25 -3.46
N SER A 11 3.52 8.22 -2.61
CA SER A 11 2.32 8.10 -1.78
C SER A 11 1.05 8.12 -2.63
N ALA A 12 0.98 9.05 -3.60
CA ALA A 12 -0.14 9.12 -4.54
C ALA A 12 -0.34 7.81 -5.31
N LYS A 13 0.76 7.22 -5.82
CA LYS A 13 0.70 5.92 -6.51
C LYS A 13 0.26 4.77 -5.61
N GLN A 14 0.68 4.77 -4.34
CA GLN A 14 0.21 3.77 -3.37
C GLN A 14 -1.30 3.87 -3.15
N VAL A 15 -1.83 5.08 -2.98
CA VAL A 15 -3.26 5.33 -2.82
C VAL A 15 -4.04 4.87 -4.06
N GLU A 16 -3.54 5.19 -5.25
CA GLU A 16 -4.14 4.73 -6.51
C GLU A 16 -4.19 3.19 -6.59
N ASP A 17 -3.06 2.50 -6.31
CA ASP A 17 -3.02 1.04 -6.31
C ASP A 17 -3.99 0.42 -5.31
N ILE A 18 -4.10 1.01 -4.12
CA ILE A 18 -5.03 0.55 -3.08
C ILE A 18 -6.49 0.72 -3.54
N ASN A 19 -6.84 1.86 -4.13
CA ASN A 19 -8.19 2.12 -4.61
C ASN A 19 -8.61 1.16 -5.73
N ILE A 20 -7.68 0.79 -6.64
CA ILE A 20 -7.94 -0.24 -7.66
C ILE A 20 -8.32 -1.56 -6.99
N ILE A 21 -7.65 -1.96 -5.92
CA ILE A 21 -7.97 -3.21 -5.20
C ILE A 21 -9.34 -3.10 -4.54
N GLU A 22 -9.59 -2.00 -3.82
CA GLU A 22 -10.85 -1.77 -3.11
C GLU A 22 -12.05 -1.80 -4.08
N GLU A 23 -11.96 -1.11 -5.21
CA GLU A 23 -13.02 -1.05 -6.21
C GLU A 23 -13.28 -2.38 -6.92
N ARG A 24 -12.25 -3.21 -7.11
CA ARG A 24 -12.34 -4.45 -7.90
C ARG A 24 -12.75 -5.65 -7.07
N ILE A 25 -12.13 -5.81 -5.90
CA ILE A 25 -12.31 -6.99 -5.06
C ILE A 25 -12.55 -6.66 -3.59
N GLY A 26 -12.36 -5.41 -3.14
CA GLY A 26 -12.41 -5.04 -1.73
C GLY A 26 -11.13 -5.45 -0.97
N LEU A 27 -10.67 -4.61 -0.05
CA LEU A 27 -9.45 -4.86 0.72
C LEU A 27 -9.56 -6.05 1.68
N ASP A 28 -10.77 -6.48 2.05
CA ASP A 28 -10.99 -7.70 2.83
C ASP A 28 -10.61 -8.99 2.08
N ASN A 29 -10.43 -8.92 0.76
CA ASN A 29 -10.08 -10.07 -0.08
C ASN A 29 -8.57 -10.19 -0.37
N ILE A 30 -7.73 -9.39 0.28
CA ILE A 30 -6.27 -9.56 0.26
C ILE A 30 -5.75 -10.00 1.63
N ASP A 31 -4.50 -10.49 1.66
CA ASP A 31 -3.82 -10.90 2.90
C ASP A 31 -3.93 -9.79 3.97
N GLU A 32 -4.31 -10.18 5.20
CA GLU A 32 -4.55 -9.26 6.31
C GLU A 32 -3.39 -8.28 6.53
N LYS A 33 -2.14 -8.75 6.36
CA LYS A 33 -0.94 -7.91 6.53
C LYS A 33 -0.83 -6.83 5.45
N LEU A 34 -1.39 -7.06 4.26
CA LEU A 34 -1.47 -6.07 3.18
C LEU A 34 -2.64 -5.12 3.42
N ARG A 35 -3.80 -5.65 3.84
CA ARG A 35 -4.97 -4.85 4.19
C ARG A 35 -4.66 -3.80 5.25
N VAL A 36 -4.04 -4.18 6.36
CA VAL A 36 -3.65 -3.25 7.44
C VAL A 36 -2.78 -2.11 6.93
N VAL A 37 -1.86 -2.41 6.00
CA VAL A 37 -1.00 -1.38 5.38
C VAL A 37 -1.78 -0.48 4.43
N ALA A 38 -2.68 -1.05 3.64
CA ALA A 38 -3.53 -0.32 2.71
C ALA A 38 -4.44 0.66 3.45
N GLU A 39 -5.13 0.20 4.48
CA GLU A 39 -6.00 1.02 5.33
C GLU A 39 -5.22 2.15 6.02
N ALA A 40 -4.04 1.87 6.56
CA ALA A 40 -3.20 2.90 7.17
C ALA A 40 -2.78 3.98 6.17
N ARG A 41 -2.45 3.61 4.92
CA ARG A 41 -2.09 4.56 3.86
C ARG A 41 -3.29 5.40 3.43
N LEU A 42 -4.48 4.81 3.29
CA LEU A 42 -5.69 5.56 2.96
C LEU A 42 -6.07 6.53 4.07
N LYS A 43 -5.90 6.13 5.34
CA LYS A 43 -6.18 6.97 6.49
C LYS A 43 -5.19 8.14 6.61
N TYR A 44 -3.93 7.92 6.25
CA TYR A 44 -2.85 8.91 6.39
C TYR A 44 -2.04 9.06 5.08
N PRO A 45 -2.65 9.61 4.01
CA PRO A 45 -2.00 9.69 2.69
C PRO A 45 -0.79 10.62 2.67
N GLU A 46 -0.79 11.65 3.51
CA GLU A 46 0.31 12.63 3.61
C GLU A 46 1.48 12.13 4.47
N TYR A 47 1.32 11.03 5.19
CA TYR A 47 2.31 10.58 6.17
C TYR A 47 3.51 9.93 5.47
N PRO A 48 4.76 10.26 5.88
CA PRO A 48 5.94 9.55 5.42
C PRO A 48 5.84 8.05 5.74
N LEU A 49 6.48 7.21 4.91
CA LEU A 49 6.50 5.75 5.13
C LEU A 49 7.01 5.34 6.52
N LYS A 50 7.90 6.12 7.12
CA LYS A 50 8.41 5.84 8.46
C LYS A 50 7.28 5.93 9.50
N GLU A 51 6.50 7.00 9.47
CA GLU A 51 5.37 7.22 10.37
C GLU A 51 4.28 6.14 10.18
N ILE A 52 3.99 5.76 8.94
CA ILE A 52 3.07 4.64 8.66
C ILE A 52 3.59 3.32 9.26
N ALA A 53 4.89 3.07 9.16
CA ALA A 53 5.49 1.84 9.70
C ALA A 53 5.41 1.78 11.23
N GLU A 54 5.58 2.93 11.91
CA GLU A 54 5.49 3.04 13.36
C GLU A 54 4.06 2.82 13.90
N MET A 55 3.04 3.07 13.09
CA MET A 55 1.63 2.80 13.45
C MET A 55 1.21 1.34 13.30
N ILE A 56 2.02 0.51 12.65
CA ILE A 56 1.66 -0.86 12.29
C ILE A 56 2.48 -1.85 13.13
N GLU A 57 1.81 -2.88 13.65
CA GLU A 57 2.44 -3.95 14.44
C GLU A 57 3.22 -3.41 15.67
N ASP A 58 2.68 -2.39 16.35
CA ASP A 58 3.33 -1.70 17.48
C ASP A 58 4.75 -1.23 17.15
N GLY A 59 4.98 -0.80 15.90
CA GLY A 59 6.27 -0.32 15.41
C GLY A 59 7.29 -1.41 15.08
N LYS A 60 6.91 -2.70 15.13
CA LYS A 60 7.79 -3.82 14.73
C LYS A 60 8.02 -3.89 13.22
N LEU A 61 7.14 -3.28 12.43
CA LEU A 61 7.29 -3.25 10.98
C LEU A 61 8.37 -2.24 10.58
N SER A 62 9.46 -2.72 9.99
CA SER A 62 10.48 -1.81 9.45
C SER A 62 9.99 -1.10 8.18
N LYS A 63 10.59 0.06 7.85
CA LYS A 63 10.35 0.76 6.57
C LYS A 63 10.57 -0.14 5.35
N SER A 64 11.55 -1.05 5.41
CA SER A 64 11.80 -2.03 4.33
C SER A 64 10.65 -3.04 4.22
N GLY A 65 10.17 -3.56 5.35
CA GLY A 65 9.02 -4.45 5.41
C GLY A 65 7.74 -3.80 4.87
N LEU A 66 7.50 -2.53 5.24
CA LEU A 66 6.38 -1.75 4.73
C LEU A 66 6.46 -1.57 3.20
N ASN A 67 7.62 -1.18 2.67
CA ASN A 67 7.84 -1.06 1.23
C ASN A 67 7.58 -2.38 0.49
N HIS A 68 7.99 -3.51 1.07
CA HIS A 68 7.72 -4.81 0.46
C HIS A 68 6.22 -5.12 0.38
N ARG A 69 5.43 -4.70 1.38
CA ARG A 69 3.97 -4.83 1.35
C ARG A 69 3.35 -3.94 0.26
N PHE A 70 3.80 -2.69 0.12
CA PHE A 70 3.34 -1.83 -0.98
C PHE A 70 3.70 -2.37 -2.37
N ARG A 71 4.85 -3.03 -2.54
CA ARG A 71 5.17 -3.70 -3.81
C ARG A 71 4.21 -4.84 -4.14
N LYS A 72 3.76 -5.58 -3.12
CA LYS A 72 2.74 -6.62 -3.31
C LYS A 72 1.38 -6.02 -3.65
N ILE A 73 0.98 -4.95 -2.97
CA ILE A 73 -0.25 -4.19 -3.28
C ILE A 73 -0.22 -3.71 -4.73
N ALA A 74 0.86 -3.04 -5.16
CA ALA A 74 1.02 -2.58 -6.53
C ALA A 74 0.96 -3.73 -7.56
N LYS A 75 1.51 -4.90 -7.22
CA LYS A 75 1.41 -6.10 -8.05
C LYS A 75 -0.04 -6.58 -8.18
N ILE A 76 -0.78 -6.65 -7.08
CA ILE A 76 -2.20 -7.05 -7.08
C ILE A 76 -3.03 -6.06 -7.91
N ALA A 77 -2.86 -4.76 -7.69
CA ALA A 77 -3.55 -3.71 -8.46
C ALA A 77 -3.29 -3.83 -9.97
N LYS A 78 -2.03 -4.09 -10.35
CA LYS A 78 -1.64 -4.36 -11.73
C LYS A 78 -2.35 -5.59 -12.29
N GLU A 79 -2.29 -6.72 -11.59
CA GLU A 79 -2.94 -7.97 -12.03
C GLU A 79 -4.47 -7.83 -12.15
N LEU A 80 -5.10 -7.04 -11.27
CA LEU A 80 -6.53 -6.73 -11.35
C LEU A 80 -6.87 -5.85 -12.56
N THR A 81 -5.99 -4.90 -12.89
CA THR A 81 -6.14 -4.04 -14.07
C THR A 81 -5.99 -4.84 -15.36
N GLU A 82 -5.05 -5.78 -15.38
CA GLU A 82 -4.77 -6.67 -16.53
C GLU A 82 -5.76 -7.84 -16.63
N GLY A 83 -6.62 -8.06 -15.63
CA GLY A 83 -7.55 -9.20 -15.57
C GLY A 83 -6.85 -10.55 -15.35
N THR A 84 -5.61 -10.54 -14.84
CA THR A 84 -4.78 -11.73 -14.60
C THR A 84 -4.74 -12.15 -13.13
N TYR A 85 -5.33 -11.36 -12.22
CA TYR A 85 -5.34 -11.64 -10.79
C TYR A 85 -5.98 -12.99 -10.48
N GLN A 86 -5.26 -13.79 -9.68
CA GLN A 86 -5.73 -15.05 -9.13
C GLN A 86 -5.73 -14.93 -7.61
N ALA A 87 -6.92 -15.05 -7.01
CA ALA A 87 -7.02 -15.17 -5.57
C ALA A 87 -6.25 -16.43 -5.12
N LYS A 88 -5.55 -16.31 -4.00
CA LYS A 88 -4.82 -17.44 -3.40
C LYS A 88 -5.73 -18.29 -2.55
#